data_AF-A0AAV2S660-F1
#
_entry.id   AF-A0AAV2S660-F1
#
_cell.length_a   1.000
_cell.length_b   1.000
_cell.length_c   1.000
_cell.angle_alpha   90.00
_cell.angle_beta   90.00
_cell.angle_gamma   90.00
#
_symmetry.space_group_name_H-M   'P 1'
#
loop_
_entity.id
_entity.type
_entity.pdbx_description
1 polymer ?
#
loop_
_entity_poly.entity_id
_entity_poly.type
_entity_poly.pdbx_seq_one_letter_code
_entity_poly.pdbx_strand_id
1 'polypeptide(L)'
;MSQDQQVGINPCNTNNGGCQELCLFNSTHATCHCYHAKIAADGKSCKEYSAFLMFSSITSIDTIHMFDSNNPNTPLKKITSEYMKNAISLTYDYLEKRIFYSDIQRGSINIVYFNGSHHSVLAERQGSVEGLAFEEKSRDLYWTCQSDATINRLSLVVPDKRIEKIVRLSPDDKPRGIAVDSCSFRIYWTNWNSGAPSIQRSFVSGLGVESIISSQIRMPNGMAIDHSAEKLYWGDARLDKIERCNLDGTNREIILQDVPKHPFDLAIYGDYLFWTDWVLHAVVRTNKYTADDVTQIKNVGTRLMGIVAVANDTNNCEASPCRVLNGGCEDNCSLDERAAVICSCTPGRMLLQDGRRCVIKDANCTQDQFECTSGFCIPYKFSCDGVPECPDESDEKLDYCKSRNCRDGYFHCGDGRCIPVADKCNRQADCPGGQ
;
A
#
# COMPACT_ATOMS: atom_id res chain seq x y z
N MET A 1 36.87 33.92 -20.42
CA MET A 1 35.89 35.01 -20.26
C MET A 1 36.48 35.98 -19.25
N SER A 2 36.69 37.25 -19.63
CA SER A 2 37.40 38.22 -18.78
C SER A 2 36.53 38.65 -17.59
N GLN A 3 37.16 38.98 -16.48
CA GLN A 3 36.51 39.41 -15.23
C GLN A 3 35.82 40.79 -15.35
N ASP A 4 35.84 41.44 -16.52
CA ASP A 4 35.32 42.80 -16.73
C ASP A 4 33.83 42.85 -17.10
N GLN A 5 33.09 41.73 -17.04
CA GLN A 5 31.67 41.67 -17.41
C GLN A 5 30.67 41.47 -16.24
N GLN A 6 31.13 41.43 -14.98
CA GLN A 6 30.24 41.29 -13.82
C GLN A 6 29.91 42.63 -13.17
N VAL A 7 29.10 43.47 -13.84
CA VAL A 7 28.57 44.72 -13.26
C VAL A 7 27.05 44.58 -13.09
N GLY A 8 26.60 44.39 -11.85
CA GLY A 8 25.18 44.30 -11.49
C GLY A 8 24.96 43.76 -10.07
N ILE A 9 23.94 44.24 -9.37
CA ILE A 9 23.54 43.72 -8.05
C ILE A 9 22.58 42.55 -8.26
N ASN A 10 23.09 41.31 -8.18
CA ASN A 10 22.23 40.12 -8.18
C ASN A 10 21.69 39.89 -6.76
N PRO A 11 20.37 39.86 -6.53
CA PRO A 11 19.79 39.58 -5.21
C PRO A 11 20.21 38.24 -4.61
N CYS A 12 20.60 37.26 -5.44
CA CYS A 12 21.15 35.99 -5.00
C CYS A 12 22.57 36.10 -4.41
N ASN A 13 23.31 37.19 -4.67
CA ASN A 13 24.67 37.36 -4.16
C ASN A 13 24.69 37.59 -2.64
N THR A 14 23.64 38.22 -2.09
CA THR A 14 23.55 38.49 -0.66
C THR A 14 22.75 37.38 0.02
N ASN A 15 23.41 36.61 0.89
CA ASN A 15 22.81 35.51 1.66
C ASN A 15 22.00 34.51 0.80
N ASN A 16 22.48 34.20 -0.41
CA ASN A 16 21.79 33.32 -1.38
C ASN A 16 20.34 33.75 -1.67
N GLY A 17 20.02 35.06 -1.63
CA GLY A 17 18.63 35.55 -1.76
C GLY A 17 17.69 35.11 -0.62
N GLY A 18 18.24 34.57 0.48
CA GLY A 18 17.50 33.92 1.56
C GLY A 18 17.06 32.49 1.26
N CYS A 19 17.54 31.89 0.17
CA CYS A 19 17.21 30.53 -0.22
C CYS A 19 18.05 29.50 0.53
N GLN A 20 17.43 28.40 0.95
CA GLN A 20 18.13 27.31 1.63
C GLN A 20 19.16 26.61 0.73
N GLU A 21 18.82 26.39 -0.55
CA GLU A 21 19.67 25.64 -1.48
C GLU A 21 20.06 26.48 -2.70
N LEU A 22 19.16 26.61 -3.69
CA LEU A 22 19.44 27.32 -4.93
C LEU A 22 18.70 28.65 -4.99
N CYS A 23 19.39 29.69 -5.47
CA CYS A 23 18.77 30.97 -5.81
C CYS A 23 18.93 31.22 -7.31
N LEU A 24 17.81 31.28 -8.03
CA LEU A 24 17.73 31.56 -9.45
C LEU A 24 17.11 32.94 -9.67
N PHE A 25 17.78 33.79 -10.44
CA PHE A 25 17.29 35.13 -10.75
C PHE A 25 16.46 35.09 -12.04
N ASN A 26 15.14 35.32 -11.94
CA ASN A 26 14.23 35.33 -13.08
C ASN A 26 14.06 36.76 -13.65
N SER A 27 15.18 37.42 -13.96
CA SER A 27 15.30 38.78 -14.52
C SER A 27 14.71 39.94 -13.69
N THR A 28 13.80 39.67 -12.76
CA THR A 28 13.05 40.67 -11.98
C THR A 28 13.17 40.42 -10.47
N HIS A 29 13.24 39.16 -10.04
CA HIS A 29 13.36 38.77 -8.63
C HIS A 29 14.13 37.46 -8.47
N ALA A 30 14.68 37.24 -7.27
CA ALA A 30 15.26 35.97 -6.87
C ALA A 30 14.16 34.96 -6.54
N THR A 31 14.30 33.74 -7.04
CA THR A 31 13.43 32.59 -6.79
C THR A 31 14.25 31.47 -6.19
N CYS A 32 13.78 30.88 -5.09
CA CYS A 32 14.45 29.76 -4.46
C CYS A 32 14.07 28.46 -5.14
N HIS A 33 15.00 27.51 -5.25
CA HIS A 33 14.77 26.16 -5.77
C HIS A 33 15.52 25.15 -4.90
N CYS A 34 15.10 23.89 -4.98
CA CYS A 34 15.73 22.80 -4.25
C CYS A 34 16.27 21.76 -5.24
N TYR A 35 17.39 21.10 -4.90
CA TYR A 35 18.04 20.11 -5.76
C TYR A 35 17.15 18.87 -5.95
N HIS A 36 16.67 18.32 -4.83
CA HIS A 36 15.96 17.04 -4.76
C HIS A 36 14.65 17.12 -3.94
N ALA A 37 14.38 18.26 -3.33
CA ALA A 37 13.24 18.52 -2.48
C ALA A 37 12.22 19.44 -3.18
N LYS A 38 11.08 19.71 -2.52
CA LYS A 38 10.14 20.76 -2.94
C LYS A 38 10.34 22.02 -2.10
N ILE A 39 10.07 23.18 -2.70
CA ILE A 39 10.05 24.44 -1.96
C ILE A 39 8.92 24.40 -0.92
N ALA A 40 9.23 24.82 0.30
CA ALA A 40 8.29 24.93 1.41
C ALA A 40 7.37 26.15 1.24
N ALA A 41 6.32 26.23 2.08
CA ALA A 41 5.32 27.29 1.98
C ALA A 41 5.89 28.70 2.23
N ASP A 42 7.07 28.81 2.84
CA ASP A 42 7.78 30.07 3.03
C ASP A 42 8.48 30.60 1.76
N GLY A 43 8.46 29.82 0.67
CA GLY A 43 9.10 30.16 -0.60
C GLY A 43 10.62 30.13 -0.58
N LYS A 44 11.24 29.63 0.50
CA LYS A 44 12.71 29.73 0.74
C LYS A 44 13.34 28.43 1.20
N SER A 45 12.66 27.69 2.06
CA SER A 45 13.14 26.44 2.63
C SER A 45 12.80 25.25 1.73
N CYS A 46 13.50 24.14 1.93
CA CYS A 46 13.34 22.90 1.17
C CYS A 46 12.71 21.82 2.07
N LYS A 47 11.66 21.17 1.56
CA LYS A 47 10.91 20.10 2.23
C LYS A 47 10.99 18.82 1.39
N GLU A 48 11.29 17.71 2.04
CA GLU A 48 11.34 16.40 1.38
C GLU A 48 9.97 15.96 0.83
N TYR A 49 10.01 15.09 -0.16
CA TYR A 49 8.81 14.43 -0.69
C TYR A 49 8.32 13.38 0.30
N SER A 50 7.04 13.42 0.63
CA SER A 50 6.40 12.44 1.53
C SER A 50 6.23 11.07 0.87
N ALA A 51 6.13 11.05 -0.45
CA ALA A 51 6.02 9.83 -1.24
C ALA A 51 6.69 9.99 -2.60
N PHE A 52 7.35 8.94 -3.07
CA PHE A 52 7.98 8.87 -4.39
C PHE A 52 8.22 7.42 -4.83
N LEU A 53 8.52 7.22 -6.12
CA LEU A 53 8.87 5.90 -6.63
C LEU A 53 10.38 5.73 -6.66
N MET A 54 10.83 4.52 -6.32
CA MET A 54 12.20 4.08 -6.46
C MET A 54 12.22 2.83 -7.32
N PHE A 55 13.12 2.78 -8.29
CA PHE A 55 13.24 1.62 -9.18
C PHE A 55 14.71 1.34 -9.49
N SER A 56 15.02 0.08 -9.78
CA SER A 56 16.35 -0.35 -10.21
C SER A 56 16.44 -0.42 -11.72
N SER A 57 17.57 0.03 -12.22
CA SER A 57 18.15 -0.43 -13.48
C SER A 57 19.25 -1.45 -13.17
N ILE A 58 19.82 -2.08 -14.20
CA ILE A 58 20.89 -3.08 -14.04
C ILE A 58 22.05 -2.56 -13.16
N THR A 59 22.44 -1.29 -13.31
CA THR A 59 23.63 -0.70 -12.66
C THR A 59 23.33 0.50 -11.77
N SER A 60 22.05 0.80 -11.50
CA SER A 60 21.67 1.97 -10.71
C SER A 60 20.33 1.81 -10.01
N ILE A 61 20.14 2.59 -8.96
CA ILE A 61 18.85 2.83 -8.34
C ILE A 61 18.49 4.29 -8.59
N ASP A 62 17.32 4.51 -9.17
CA ASP A 62 16.82 5.81 -9.58
C ASP A 62 15.49 6.10 -8.87
N THR A 63 15.11 7.38 -8.80
CA THR A 63 13.84 7.81 -8.22
C THR A 63 13.11 8.77 -9.13
N ILE A 64 11.78 8.77 -9.07
CA ILE A 64 10.90 9.67 -9.83
C ILE A 64 9.71 10.11 -8.99
N HIS A 65 9.14 11.25 -9.36
CA HIS A 65 7.88 11.72 -8.81
C HIS A 65 6.70 10.85 -9.26
N MET A 66 5.73 10.63 -8.38
CA MET A 66 4.52 9.85 -8.68
C MET A 66 3.50 10.62 -9.53
N PHE A 67 3.41 11.94 -9.34
CA PHE A 67 2.33 12.77 -9.88
C PHE A 67 2.79 13.91 -10.80
N ASP A 68 4.02 14.38 -10.63
CA ASP A 68 4.58 15.47 -11.41
C ASP A 68 5.53 14.93 -12.47
N SER A 69 4.99 14.66 -13.67
CA SER A 69 5.76 14.18 -14.82
C SER A 69 6.63 15.26 -15.46
N ASN A 70 6.40 16.54 -15.14
CA ASN A 70 7.09 17.66 -15.76
C ASN A 70 8.30 18.12 -14.97
N ASN A 71 8.42 17.73 -13.70
CA ASN A 71 9.57 18.05 -12.87
C ASN A 71 10.78 17.17 -13.26
N PRO A 72 11.86 17.75 -13.81
CA PRO A 72 13.04 16.99 -14.19
C PRO A 72 13.90 16.59 -12.98
N ASN A 73 13.71 17.22 -11.82
CA ASN A 73 14.44 16.90 -10.61
C ASN A 73 13.94 15.57 -10.05
N THR A 74 14.84 14.75 -9.54
CA THR A 74 14.49 13.48 -8.91
C THR A 74 14.44 13.65 -7.39
N PRO A 75 13.54 12.96 -6.66
CA PRO A 75 13.45 13.03 -5.20
C PRO A 75 14.75 12.68 -4.46
N LEU A 76 15.54 11.76 -5.03
CA LEU A 76 16.86 11.39 -4.53
C LEU A 76 17.85 11.36 -5.68
N LYS A 77 19.13 11.58 -5.35
CA LYS A 77 20.24 11.39 -6.28
C LYS A 77 20.30 9.93 -6.74
N LYS A 78 20.55 9.72 -8.03
CA LYS A 78 20.83 8.40 -8.60
C LYS A 78 21.97 7.72 -7.84
N ILE A 79 21.72 6.49 -7.38
CA ILE A 79 22.68 5.69 -6.64
C ILE A 79 23.33 4.70 -7.59
N THR A 80 24.65 4.68 -7.62
CA THR A 80 25.48 3.75 -8.39
C THR A 80 26.63 3.27 -7.52
N SER A 81 27.06 2.03 -7.71
CA SER A 81 28.17 1.48 -6.95
C SER A 81 28.90 0.38 -7.70
N GLU A 82 30.17 0.15 -7.37
CA GLU A 82 30.94 -1.00 -7.87
C GLU A 82 30.35 -2.35 -7.42
N TYR A 83 29.58 -2.34 -6.32
CA TYR A 83 28.82 -3.48 -5.85
C TYR A 83 27.63 -3.83 -6.78
N MET A 84 27.12 -2.87 -7.57
CA MET A 84 25.99 -3.07 -8.49
C MET A 84 26.47 -3.52 -9.86
N LYS A 85 26.27 -4.80 -10.16
CA LYS A 85 26.52 -5.42 -11.47
C LYS A 85 25.23 -5.77 -12.17
N ASN A 86 24.25 -6.31 -11.44
CA ASN A 86 22.91 -6.57 -11.96
C ASN A 86 21.88 -6.48 -10.83
N ALA A 87 21.54 -5.24 -10.48
CA ALA A 87 20.55 -4.95 -9.45
C ALA A 87 19.13 -5.29 -9.96
N ILE A 88 18.41 -6.14 -9.23
CA ILE A 88 17.07 -6.62 -9.63
C ILE A 88 16.00 -6.10 -8.70
N SER A 89 15.79 -6.75 -7.56
CA SER A 89 14.74 -6.36 -6.62
C SER A 89 15.26 -5.31 -5.67
N LEU A 90 14.37 -4.45 -5.19
CA LEU A 90 14.66 -3.54 -4.11
C LEU A 90 13.48 -3.43 -3.14
N THR A 91 13.78 -3.11 -1.90
CA THR A 91 12.82 -2.75 -0.85
C THR A 91 13.48 -1.74 0.08
N TYR A 92 12.76 -1.18 1.03
CA TYR A 92 13.25 -0.06 1.83
C TYR A 92 12.82 -0.14 3.28
N ASP A 93 13.59 0.56 4.11
CA ASP A 93 13.31 0.86 5.51
C ASP A 93 13.23 2.38 5.63
N TYR A 94 12.00 2.88 5.74
CA TYR A 94 11.73 4.33 5.72
C TYR A 94 12.24 5.04 6.97
N LEU A 95 12.20 4.37 8.12
CA LEU A 95 12.61 4.94 9.42
C LEU A 95 14.12 5.17 9.47
N GLU A 96 14.91 4.17 9.07
CA GLU A 96 16.38 4.26 9.05
C GLU A 96 16.93 4.83 7.73
N LYS A 97 16.06 5.13 6.75
CA LYS A 97 16.43 5.62 5.42
C LYS A 97 17.39 4.68 4.69
N ARG A 98 17.10 3.38 4.68
CA ARG A 98 17.93 2.34 4.05
C ARG A 98 17.20 1.66 2.90
N ILE A 99 17.94 1.29 1.87
CA ILE A 99 17.50 0.53 0.71
C ILE A 99 18.19 -0.81 0.78
N PHE A 100 17.41 -1.87 0.59
CA PHE A 100 17.91 -3.21 0.36
C PHE A 100 17.74 -3.54 -1.11
N TYR A 101 18.76 -4.09 -1.75
CA TYR A 101 18.65 -4.52 -3.13
C TYR A 101 19.40 -5.82 -3.39
N SER A 102 18.87 -6.63 -4.30
CA SER A 102 19.52 -7.86 -4.73
C SER A 102 20.41 -7.61 -5.94
N ASP A 103 21.56 -8.28 -5.99
CA ASP A 103 22.40 -8.38 -7.17
C ASP A 103 22.46 -9.85 -7.61
N ILE A 104 21.78 -10.18 -8.71
CA ILE A 104 21.68 -11.58 -9.16
C ILE A 104 22.96 -12.10 -9.78
N GLN A 105 23.83 -11.21 -10.30
CA GLN A 105 25.09 -11.62 -10.90
C GLN A 105 26.09 -12.03 -9.81
N ARG A 106 26.06 -11.36 -8.66
CA ARG A 106 26.88 -11.72 -7.49
C ARG A 106 26.20 -12.72 -6.56
N GLY A 107 24.88 -12.85 -6.67
CA GLY A 107 24.05 -13.58 -5.71
C GLY A 107 24.15 -12.98 -4.30
N SER A 108 24.09 -11.65 -4.20
CA SER A 108 24.17 -10.94 -2.92
C SER A 108 22.94 -10.08 -2.66
N ILE A 109 22.67 -9.85 -1.38
CA ILE A 109 21.74 -8.83 -0.90
C ILE A 109 22.58 -7.72 -0.28
N ASN A 110 22.34 -6.50 -0.71
CA ASN A 110 23.14 -5.34 -0.36
C ASN A 110 22.28 -4.30 0.35
N ILE A 111 22.91 -3.44 1.12
CA ILE A 111 22.27 -2.34 1.85
C ILE A 111 22.98 -1.02 1.57
N VAL A 112 22.21 0.06 1.45
CA VAL A 112 22.68 1.42 1.19
C VAL A 112 21.72 2.44 1.79
N TYR A 113 22.18 3.61 2.24
CA TYR A 113 21.29 4.69 2.67
C TYR A 113 20.64 5.44 1.51
N PHE A 114 19.53 6.15 1.75
CA PHE A 114 18.81 6.91 0.70
C PHE A 114 19.69 7.96 -0.01
N ASN A 115 20.72 8.46 0.66
CA ASN A 115 21.70 9.40 0.08
C ASN A 115 22.83 8.72 -0.72
N GLY A 116 22.83 7.39 -0.81
CA GLY A 116 23.86 6.60 -1.48
C GLY A 116 25.13 6.33 -0.65
N SER A 117 25.14 6.63 0.64
CA SER A 117 26.29 6.36 1.51
C SER A 117 26.25 4.97 2.15
N HIS A 118 27.40 4.55 2.72
CA HIS A 118 27.60 3.27 3.43
C HIS A 118 27.06 2.04 2.71
N HIS A 119 27.36 1.90 1.41
CA HIS A 119 27.11 0.65 0.71
C HIS A 119 27.84 -0.51 1.40
N SER A 120 27.13 -1.59 1.70
CA SER A 120 27.72 -2.81 2.21
C SER A 120 26.91 -4.04 1.78
N VAL A 121 27.54 -5.20 1.83
CA VAL A 121 26.90 -6.47 1.54
C VAL A 121 26.28 -7.02 2.82
N LEU A 122 24.98 -7.27 2.80
CA LEU A 122 24.22 -7.82 3.93
C LEU A 122 24.28 -9.35 3.95
N ALA A 123 24.16 -9.98 2.78
CA ALA A 123 24.26 -11.43 2.61
C ALA A 123 24.91 -11.79 1.28
N GLU A 124 25.81 -12.76 1.29
CA GLU A 124 26.50 -13.29 0.11
C GLU A 124 26.04 -14.71 -0.23
N ARG A 125 26.27 -15.16 -1.47
CA ARG A 125 26.02 -16.54 -1.91
C ARG A 125 24.57 -16.98 -1.73
N GLN A 126 23.63 -16.09 -2.03
CA GLN A 126 22.19 -16.30 -1.93
C GLN A 126 21.52 -16.77 -3.23
N GLY A 127 22.31 -17.08 -4.26
CA GLY A 127 21.80 -17.54 -5.56
C GLY A 127 21.08 -16.42 -6.34
N SER A 128 20.09 -16.80 -7.14
CA SER A 128 19.30 -15.83 -7.93
C SER A 128 18.18 -15.23 -7.08
N VAL A 129 18.44 -14.08 -6.45
CA VAL A 129 17.48 -13.37 -5.61
C VAL A 129 16.61 -12.45 -6.46
N GLU A 130 15.39 -12.88 -6.76
CA GLU A 130 14.48 -12.21 -7.71
C GLU A 130 13.53 -11.20 -7.05
N GLY A 131 13.16 -11.41 -5.79
CA GLY A 131 12.22 -10.57 -5.05
C GLY A 131 12.68 -10.35 -3.61
N LEU A 132 12.45 -9.15 -3.09
CA LEU A 132 12.76 -8.71 -1.73
C LEU A 132 11.54 -8.02 -1.12
N ALA A 133 11.24 -8.33 0.14
CA ALA A 133 10.23 -7.63 0.92
C ALA A 133 10.72 -7.42 2.35
N PHE A 134 10.52 -6.22 2.88
CA PHE A 134 10.92 -5.86 4.23
C PHE A 134 9.70 -5.69 5.14
N GLU A 135 9.72 -6.36 6.29
CA GLU A 135 8.69 -6.25 7.31
C GLU A 135 9.10 -5.24 8.37
N GLU A 136 8.39 -4.11 8.44
CA GLU A 136 8.79 -2.99 9.29
C GLU A 136 8.69 -3.31 10.78
N LYS A 137 7.65 -4.03 11.21
CA LYS A 137 7.39 -4.28 12.64
C LYS A 137 8.37 -5.28 13.24
N SER A 138 8.62 -6.39 12.55
CA SER A 138 9.56 -7.42 13.02
C SER A 138 11.00 -7.15 12.60
N ARG A 139 11.23 -6.19 11.67
CA ARG A 139 12.53 -5.86 11.11
C ARG A 139 13.17 -7.07 10.40
N ASP A 140 12.33 -7.87 9.76
CA ASP A 140 12.74 -9.05 9.00
C ASP A 140 12.78 -8.74 7.51
N LEU A 141 13.83 -9.21 6.84
CA LEU A 141 13.96 -9.16 5.40
C LEU A 141 13.63 -10.54 4.82
N TYR A 142 12.73 -10.58 3.84
CA TYR A 142 12.32 -11.78 3.13
C TYR A 142 12.75 -11.72 1.68
N TRP A 143 13.12 -12.86 1.12
CA TRP A 143 13.43 -12.95 -0.30
C TRP A 143 13.16 -14.30 -0.92
N THR A 144 12.87 -14.27 -2.21
CA THR A 144 12.76 -15.46 -3.06
C THR A 144 14.11 -15.78 -3.68
N CYS A 145 14.42 -17.06 -3.78
CA CYS A 145 15.59 -17.54 -4.50
C CYS A 145 15.14 -18.50 -5.62
N GLN A 146 15.31 -18.06 -6.86
CA GLN A 146 14.89 -18.83 -8.04
C GLN A 146 15.77 -20.06 -8.29
N SER A 147 17.07 -19.98 -7.97
CA SER A 147 18.02 -21.09 -8.18
C SER A 147 17.80 -22.24 -7.20
N ASP A 148 17.49 -21.93 -5.94
CA ASP A 148 17.32 -22.91 -4.87
C ASP A 148 15.84 -23.26 -4.62
N ALA A 149 14.90 -22.62 -5.34
CA ALA A 149 13.46 -22.74 -5.14
C ALA A 149 13.05 -22.56 -3.65
N THR A 150 13.47 -21.46 -3.04
CA THR A 150 13.24 -21.20 -1.61
C THR A 150 12.73 -19.80 -1.33
N ILE A 151 12.07 -19.67 -0.18
CA ILE A 151 11.82 -18.38 0.46
C ILE A 151 12.64 -18.35 1.74
N ASN A 152 13.37 -17.26 1.90
CA ASN A 152 14.35 -17.09 2.95
C ASN A 152 14.01 -15.86 3.78
N ARG A 153 14.48 -15.87 5.03
CA ARG A 153 14.29 -14.78 6.00
C ARG A 153 15.62 -14.46 6.67
N LEU A 154 15.82 -13.18 6.96
CA LEU A 154 16.89 -12.66 7.80
C LEU A 154 16.32 -11.62 8.76
N SER A 155 16.50 -11.85 10.06
CA SER A 155 16.15 -10.85 11.07
C SER A 155 17.28 -9.84 11.25
N LEU A 156 16.96 -8.55 11.13
CA LEU A 156 17.95 -7.47 11.28
C LEU A 156 18.20 -7.07 12.73
N VAL A 157 17.35 -7.51 13.65
CA VAL A 157 17.49 -7.23 15.10
C VAL A 157 18.38 -8.27 15.81
N VAL A 158 18.52 -9.47 15.23
CA VAL A 158 19.34 -10.54 15.83
C VAL A 158 20.81 -10.34 15.42
N PRO A 159 21.76 -10.25 16.39
CA PRO A 159 23.17 -9.98 16.10
C PRO A 159 23.83 -10.99 15.16
N ASP A 160 23.50 -12.27 15.30
CA ASP A 160 24.12 -13.36 14.53
C ASP A 160 23.73 -13.36 13.05
N LYS A 161 22.72 -12.56 12.65
CA LYS A 161 22.25 -12.41 11.25
C LYS A 161 22.12 -13.75 10.52
N ARG A 162 21.54 -14.75 11.20
CA ARG A 162 21.36 -16.09 10.63
C ARG A 162 20.25 -16.05 9.57
N ILE A 163 20.58 -16.59 8.40
CA ILE A 163 19.63 -16.77 7.30
C ILE A 163 18.84 -18.06 7.51
N GLU A 164 17.53 -17.95 7.42
CA GLU A 164 16.60 -19.07 7.60
C GLU A 164 15.84 -19.37 6.33
N LYS A 165 15.82 -20.65 5.92
CA LYS A 165 15.00 -21.13 4.80
C LYS A 165 13.61 -21.51 5.32
N ILE A 166 12.66 -20.58 5.25
CA ILE A 166 11.31 -20.75 5.82
C ILE A 166 10.39 -21.58 4.92
N VAL A 167 10.58 -21.54 3.60
CA VAL A 167 9.84 -22.37 2.64
C VAL A 167 10.82 -23.01 1.65
N ARG A 168 10.63 -24.31 1.41
CA ARG A 168 11.32 -25.07 0.36
C ARG A 168 10.28 -25.55 -0.64
N LEU A 169 10.41 -25.11 -1.88
CA LEU A 169 9.52 -25.45 -2.98
C LEU A 169 10.08 -26.63 -3.78
N SER A 170 9.34 -27.06 -4.81
CA SER A 170 9.79 -28.12 -5.72
C SER A 170 10.92 -27.61 -6.62
N PRO A 171 11.80 -28.48 -7.15
CA PRO A 171 12.91 -28.03 -8.01
C PRO A 171 12.48 -27.29 -9.28
N ASP A 172 11.29 -27.61 -9.79
CA ASP A 172 10.70 -26.96 -10.97
C ASP A 172 10.07 -25.59 -10.66
N ASP A 173 9.87 -25.28 -9.38
CA ASP A 173 9.34 -23.99 -8.95
C ASP A 173 10.39 -22.89 -9.11
N LYS A 174 9.92 -21.70 -9.49
CA LYS A 174 10.72 -20.51 -9.75
C LYS A 174 10.04 -19.33 -9.07
N PRO A 175 10.20 -19.16 -7.75
CA PRO A 175 9.61 -18.05 -7.03
C PRO A 175 10.25 -16.72 -7.47
N ARG A 176 9.44 -15.68 -7.62
CA ARG A 176 9.86 -14.35 -8.13
C ARG A 176 9.39 -13.20 -7.24
N GLY A 177 8.34 -12.49 -7.61
CA GLY A 177 7.78 -11.41 -6.82
C GLY A 177 7.36 -11.92 -5.44
N ILE A 178 7.56 -11.08 -4.43
CA ILE A 178 7.22 -11.36 -3.04
C ILE A 178 6.66 -10.10 -2.39
N ALA A 179 5.61 -10.27 -1.59
CA ALA A 179 5.03 -9.22 -0.77
C ALA A 179 4.71 -9.77 0.63
N VAL A 180 4.78 -8.92 1.64
CA VAL A 180 4.48 -9.28 3.03
C VAL A 180 3.26 -8.50 3.46
N ASP A 181 2.26 -9.20 4.00
CA ASP A 181 1.16 -8.59 4.72
C ASP A 181 1.47 -8.56 6.22
N SER A 182 1.99 -7.42 6.69
CA SER A 182 2.28 -7.14 8.10
C SER A 182 1.05 -7.25 9.00
N CYS A 183 -0.14 -7.17 8.41
CA CYS A 183 -1.39 -7.06 9.14
C CYS A 183 -1.97 -8.45 9.42
N SER A 184 -1.83 -9.42 8.52
CA SER A 184 -2.19 -10.82 8.76
C SER A 184 -1.00 -11.76 9.00
N PHE A 185 0.22 -11.23 9.07
CA PHE A 185 1.46 -11.99 9.20
C PHE A 185 1.59 -13.09 8.15
N ARG A 186 1.34 -12.70 6.90
CA ARG A 186 1.44 -13.60 5.74
C ARG A 186 2.45 -13.09 4.74
N ILE A 187 3.01 -14.04 3.99
CA ILE A 187 3.86 -13.78 2.85
C ILE A 187 3.20 -14.33 1.61
N TYR A 188 3.34 -13.60 0.50
CA TYR A 188 2.77 -13.90 -0.79
C TYR A 188 3.91 -13.94 -1.80
N TRP A 189 3.87 -14.87 -2.73
CA TRP A 189 4.84 -14.90 -3.82
C TRP A 189 4.24 -15.43 -5.12
N THR A 190 4.78 -14.97 -6.23
CA THR A 190 4.53 -15.53 -7.55
C THR A 190 5.47 -16.71 -7.79
N ASN A 191 4.97 -17.77 -8.43
CA ASN A 191 5.76 -18.93 -8.80
C ASN A 191 5.62 -19.22 -10.31
N TRP A 192 6.71 -19.03 -11.05
CA TRP A 192 6.81 -19.34 -12.47
C TRP A 192 7.22 -20.80 -12.70
N ASN A 193 6.33 -21.72 -12.35
CA ASN A 193 6.49 -23.13 -12.68
C ASN A 193 6.05 -23.39 -14.14
N SER A 194 6.82 -24.17 -14.90
CA SER A 194 6.56 -24.43 -16.33
C SER A 194 5.27 -25.23 -16.59
N GLY A 195 4.88 -26.11 -15.66
CA GLY A 195 3.69 -26.94 -15.74
C GLY A 195 2.52 -26.42 -14.90
N ALA A 196 2.80 -25.86 -13.71
CA ALA A 196 1.80 -25.45 -12.73
C ALA A 196 2.10 -24.05 -12.15
N PRO A 197 2.11 -22.98 -12.98
CA PRO A 197 2.35 -21.62 -12.51
C PRO A 197 1.28 -21.21 -11.51
N SER A 198 1.66 -20.46 -10.48
CA SER A 198 0.74 -20.13 -9.38
C SER A 198 1.13 -18.85 -8.64
N ILE A 199 0.17 -18.34 -7.87
CA ILE A 199 0.43 -17.41 -6.77
C ILE A 199 0.15 -18.16 -5.48
N GLN A 200 1.11 -18.10 -4.57
CA GLN A 200 1.11 -18.86 -3.34
C GLN A 200 1.24 -17.92 -2.15
N ARG A 201 0.76 -18.39 -0.99
CA ARG A 201 0.92 -17.70 0.28
C ARG A 201 1.21 -18.67 1.41
N SER A 202 1.74 -18.15 2.50
CA SER A 202 1.92 -18.86 3.77
C SER A 202 1.97 -17.85 4.92
N PHE A 203 1.99 -18.34 6.16
CA PHE A 203 2.35 -17.50 7.29
C PHE A 203 3.82 -17.09 7.20
N VAL A 204 4.20 -16.00 7.87
CA VAL A 204 5.61 -15.56 7.98
C VAL A 204 6.56 -16.61 8.57
N SER A 205 6.02 -17.64 9.23
CA SER A 205 6.75 -18.81 9.72
C SER A 205 7.08 -19.85 8.63
N GLY A 206 6.47 -19.73 7.44
CA GLY A 206 6.55 -20.70 6.35
C GLY A 206 5.49 -21.81 6.41
N LEU A 207 4.64 -21.84 7.44
CA LEU A 207 3.57 -22.84 7.59
C LEU A 207 2.35 -22.49 6.73
N GLY A 208 1.58 -23.53 6.35
CA GLY A 208 0.33 -23.36 5.62
C GLY A 208 0.53 -22.84 4.20
N VAL A 209 1.53 -23.35 3.49
CA VAL A 209 1.75 -23.04 2.08
C VAL A 209 0.55 -23.50 1.26
N GLU A 210 -0.08 -22.57 0.56
CA GLU A 210 -1.21 -22.86 -0.33
C GLU A 210 -1.15 -22.02 -1.62
N SER A 211 -1.68 -22.58 -2.70
CA SER A 211 -1.84 -21.87 -3.98
C SER A 211 -3.21 -21.21 -4.03
N ILE A 212 -3.26 -19.88 -4.01
CA ILE A 212 -4.50 -19.11 -4.07
C ILE A 212 -4.94 -18.81 -5.52
N ILE A 213 -4.01 -18.82 -6.47
CA ILE A 213 -4.28 -18.68 -7.91
C ILE A 213 -3.49 -19.76 -8.65
N SER A 214 -4.18 -20.54 -9.48
CA SER A 214 -3.58 -21.65 -10.24
C SER A 214 -4.12 -21.79 -11.67
N SER A 215 -5.03 -20.91 -12.09
CA SER A 215 -5.68 -20.92 -13.40
C SER A 215 -5.42 -19.61 -14.14
N GLN A 216 -5.43 -19.67 -15.48
CA GLN A 216 -5.27 -18.49 -16.35
C GLN A 216 -4.07 -17.59 -15.97
N ILE A 217 -2.97 -18.26 -15.62
CA ILE A 217 -1.71 -17.68 -15.19
C ILE A 217 -0.58 -18.45 -15.88
N ARG A 218 0.49 -17.78 -16.28
CA ARG A 218 1.58 -18.34 -17.08
C ARG A 218 2.95 -17.87 -16.62
N MET A 219 3.17 -16.57 -16.55
CA MET A 219 4.46 -16.00 -16.11
C MET A 219 4.21 -14.86 -15.13
N PRO A 220 3.78 -15.19 -13.89
CA PRO A 220 3.59 -14.17 -12.88
C PRO A 220 4.96 -13.66 -12.42
N ASN A 221 5.18 -12.35 -12.53
CA ASN A 221 6.43 -11.69 -12.18
C ASN A 221 6.30 -10.95 -10.84
N GLY A 222 6.23 -9.63 -10.84
CA GLY A 222 6.09 -8.86 -9.61
C GLY A 222 4.68 -8.89 -9.04
N MET A 223 4.59 -8.48 -7.78
CA MET A 223 3.34 -8.34 -7.05
C MET A 223 3.44 -7.22 -6.02
N ALA A 224 2.28 -6.66 -5.66
CA ALA A 224 2.16 -5.66 -4.62
C ALA A 224 0.87 -5.90 -3.82
N ILE A 225 0.88 -5.48 -2.55
CA ILE A 225 -0.29 -5.51 -1.68
C ILE A 225 -0.77 -4.08 -1.47
N ASP A 226 -2.08 -3.90 -1.58
CA ASP A 226 -2.76 -2.70 -1.12
C ASP A 226 -3.40 -3.01 0.24
N HIS A 227 -2.75 -2.56 1.32
CA HIS A 227 -3.23 -2.80 2.68
C HIS A 227 -4.53 -2.06 3.00
N SER A 228 -4.79 -0.93 2.34
CA SER A 228 -6.02 -0.14 2.55
C SER A 228 -7.24 -0.85 1.95
N ALA A 229 -7.06 -1.52 0.81
CA ALA A 229 -8.11 -2.24 0.11
C ALA A 229 -8.13 -3.75 0.42
N GLU A 230 -7.14 -4.26 1.14
CA GLU A 230 -6.88 -5.69 1.35
C GLU A 230 -6.89 -6.49 0.03
N LYS A 231 -6.19 -5.95 -0.99
CA LYS A 231 -6.07 -6.56 -2.31
C LYS A 231 -4.63 -6.91 -2.67
N LEU A 232 -4.47 -8.01 -3.37
CA LEU A 232 -3.22 -8.43 -3.98
C LEU A 232 -3.24 -8.11 -5.47
N TYR A 233 -2.18 -7.48 -5.98
CA TYR A 233 -1.99 -7.16 -7.40
C TYR A 233 -0.79 -7.93 -7.95
N TRP A 234 -0.88 -8.41 -9.19
CA TRP A 234 0.25 -9.06 -9.89
C TRP A 234 0.20 -8.84 -11.40
N GLY A 235 1.37 -8.98 -12.03
CA GLY A 235 1.54 -8.86 -13.47
C GLY A 235 1.89 -10.22 -14.07
N ASP A 236 1.20 -10.60 -15.14
CA ASP A 236 1.55 -11.76 -15.95
C ASP A 236 2.21 -11.30 -17.25
N ALA A 237 3.51 -11.56 -17.37
CA ALA A 237 4.31 -11.09 -18.50
C ALA A 237 4.21 -11.97 -19.75
N ARG A 238 3.49 -13.10 -19.66
CA ARG A 238 3.21 -13.96 -20.81
C ARG A 238 1.79 -13.77 -21.34
N LEU A 239 0.87 -13.35 -20.48
CA LEU A 239 -0.52 -13.04 -20.82
C LEU A 239 -0.78 -11.53 -20.98
N ASP A 240 0.26 -10.70 -20.85
CA ASP A 240 0.22 -9.25 -21.08
C ASP A 240 -0.91 -8.57 -20.30
N LYS A 241 -1.04 -8.91 -19.01
CA LYS A 241 -2.12 -8.42 -18.14
C LYS A 241 -1.65 -8.13 -16.73
N ILE A 242 -2.38 -7.23 -16.07
CA ILE A 242 -2.29 -6.97 -14.62
C ILE A 242 -3.65 -7.29 -14.01
N GLU A 243 -3.62 -8.05 -12.93
CA GLU A 243 -4.81 -8.55 -12.24
C GLU A 243 -4.75 -8.19 -10.76
N ARG A 244 -5.92 -8.23 -10.12
CA ARG A 244 -6.02 -8.20 -8.65
C ARG A 244 -6.98 -9.24 -8.12
N CYS A 245 -6.87 -9.53 -6.83
CA CYS A 245 -7.85 -10.30 -6.07
C CYS A 245 -7.85 -9.88 -4.60
N ASN A 246 -8.77 -10.44 -3.81
CA ASN A 246 -8.67 -10.42 -2.35
C ASN A 246 -7.42 -11.16 -1.88
N LEU A 247 -6.97 -10.89 -0.65
CA LEU A 247 -5.81 -11.56 -0.05
C LEU A 247 -5.94 -13.10 0.07
N ASP A 248 -7.12 -13.68 -0.14
CA ASP A 248 -7.41 -15.12 -0.18
C ASP A 248 -7.57 -15.71 -1.59
N GLY A 249 -7.43 -14.90 -2.64
CA GLY A 249 -7.60 -15.32 -4.03
C GLY A 249 -9.02 -15.16 -4.59
N THR A 250 -10.00 -14.80 -3.76
CA THR A 250 -11.38 -14.54 -4.20
C THR A 250 -11.51 -13.18 -4.88
N ASN A 251 -12.64 -12.92 -5.56
CA ASN A 251 -12.91 -11.66 -6.30
C ASN A 251 -11.75 -11.26 -7.23
N ARG A 252 -11.32 -12.22 -8.07
CA ARG A 252 -10.27 -11.99 -9.06
C ARG A 252 -10.81 -11.16 -10.22
N GLU A 253 -10.08 -10.11 -10.58
CA GLU A 253 -10.39 -9.17 -11.65
C GLU A 253 -9.15 -8.90 -12.52
N ILE A 254 -9.38 -8.66 -13.81
CA ILE A 254 -8.35 -8.15 -14.73
C ILE A 254 -8.47 -6.63 -14.77
N ILE A 255 -7.41 -5.92 -14.35
CA ILE A 255 -7.38 -4.45 -14.34
C ILE A 255 -6.97 -3.92 -15.72
N LEU A 256 -5.94 -4.53 -16.31
CA LEU A 256 -5.44 -4.18 -17.64
C LEU A 256 -5.15 -5.43 -18.44
N GLN A 257 -5.50 -5.40 -19.73
CA GLN A 257 -5.20 -6.44 -20.72
C GLN A 257 -4.59 -5.79 -21.96
N ASP A 258 -3.53 -6.40 -22.49
CA ASP A 258 -2.79 -5.99 -23.70
C ASP A 258 -2.11 -4.60 -23.66
N VAL A 259 -2.36 -3.80 -22.61
CA VAL A 259 -1.66 -2.54 -22.34
C VAL A 259 -0.27 -2.80 -21.74
N PRO A 260 -0.11 -3.61 -20.66
CA PRO A 260 1.19 -4.10 -20.25
C PRO A 260 1.74 -5.02 -21.35
N LYS A 261 3.01 -4.88 -21.69
CA LYS A 261 3.67 -5.70 -22.74
C LYS A 261 4.62 -6.73 -22.17
N HIS A 262 5.28 -6.39 -21.06
CA HIS A 262 6.06 -7.33 -20.28
C HIS A 262 6.27 -6.77 -18.86
N PRO A 263 5.22 -6.74 -18.03
CA PRO A 263 5.31 -6.25 -16.66
C PRO A 263 6.34 -7.05 -15.86
N PHE A 264 7.32 -6.37 -15.29
CA PHE A 264 8.35 -6.98 -14.47
C PHE A 264 8.01 -6.86 -12.98
N ASP A 265 7.84 -5.63 -12.48
CA ASP A 265 7.49 -5.41 -11.07
C ASP A 265 6.41 -4.34 -10.90
N LEU A 266 5.76 -4.33 -9.73
CA LEU A 266 4.55 -3.53 -9.45
C LEU A 266 4.69 -2.78 -8.12
N ALA A 267 4.11 -1.59 -8.06
CA ALA A 267 3.93 -0.84 -6.83
C ALA A 267 2.53 -0.20 -6.78
N ILE A 268 1.97 -0.09 -5.59
CA ILE A 268 0.69 0.58 -5.33
C ILE A 268 0.93 1.78 -4.41
N TYR A 269 0.32 2.92 -4.72
CA TYR A 269 0.27 4.05 -3.80
C TYR A 269 -0.94 4.94 -4.09
N GLY A 270 -1.74 5.22 -3.06
CA GLY A 270 -3.01 5.96 -3.22
C GLY A 270 -3.90 5.27 -4.26
N ASP A 271 -4.46 6.05 -5.18
CA ASP A 271 -5.36 5.56 -6.23
C ASP A 271 -4.64 4.96 -7.45
N TYR A 272 -3.31 4.86 -7.39
CA TYR A 272 -2.50 4.53 -8.57
C TYR A 272 -1.77 3.20 -8.43
N LEU A 273 -1.73 2.52 -9.57
CA LEU A 273 -0.93 1.35 -9.85
C LEU A 273 0.24 1.75 -10.74
N PHE A 274 1.44 1.31 -10.38
CA PHE A 274 2.68 1.57 -11.11
C PHE A 274 3.35 0.25 -11.49
N TRP A 275 3.94 0.19 -12.67
CA TRP A 275 4.73 -0.98 -13.07
C TRP A 275 5.92 -0.63 -13.94
N THR A 276 6.94 -1.49 -13.89
CA THR A 276 8.06 -1.48 -14.82
C THR A 276 7.76 -2.43 -15.97
N ASP A 277 8.03 -1.99 -17.21
CA ASP A 277 7.78 -2.80 -18.41
C ASP A 277 9.05 -2.94 -19.25
N TRP A 278 9.42 -4.20 -19.54
CA TRP A 278 10.65 -4.52 -20.28
C TRP A 278 10.58 -4.26 -21.77
N VAL A 279 9.39 -4.17 -22.36
CA VAL A 279 9.20 -3.90 -23.79
C VAL A 279 9.03 -2.41 -24.01
N LEU A 280 8.29 -1.72 -23.12
CA LEU A 280 8.12 -0.26 -23.20
C LEU A 280 9.36 0.50 -22.70
N HIS A 281 10.27 -0.16 -21.96
CA HIS A 281 11.45 0.46 -21.35
C HIS A 281 11.10 1.65 -20.45
N ALA A 282 9.97 1.54 -19.75
CA ALA A 282 9.37 2.64 -19.01
C ALA A 282 8.76 2.21 -17.68
N VAL A 283 8.67 3.18 -16.77
CA VAL A 283 7.74 3.14 -15.63
C VAL A 283 6.42 3.70 -16.09
N VAL A 284 5.35 2.92 -15.93
CA VAL A 284 4.01 3.27 -16.36
C VAL A 284 3.08 3.35 -15.14
N ARG A 285 2.07 4.20 -15.21
CA ARG A 285 1.04 4.40 -14.19
C ARG A 285 -0.35 4.31 -14.79
N THR A 286 -1.30 3.86 -14.00
CA THR A 286 -2.75 3.97 -14.26
C THR A 286 -3.51 4.17 -12.95
N ASN A 287 -4.77 4.60 -13.01
CA ASN A 287 -5.67 4.52 -11.87
C ASN A 287 -6.03 3.05 -11.58
N LYS A 288 -5.86 2.59 -10.34
CA LYS A 288 -6.05 1.18 -9.95
C LYS A 288 -7.53 0.73 -9.93
N TYR A 289 -8.48 1.66 -9.96
CA TYR A 289 -9.92 1.37 -9.94
C TYR A 289 -10.55 1.44 -11.32
N THR A 290 -10.23 2.48 -12.09
CA THR A 290 -10.83 2.75 -13.41
C THR A 290 -9.99 2.27 -14.58
N ALA A 291 -8.71 1.95 -14.35
CA ALA A 291 -7.74 1.59 -15.39
C ALA A 291 -7.59 2.65 -16.50
N ASP A 292 -7.90 3.90 -16.19
CA ASP A 292 -7.72 5.05 -17.06
C ASP A 292 -6.38 5.78 -16.77
N ASP A 293 -6.15 6.89 -17.47
CA ASP A 293 -4.95 7.72 -17.33
C ASP A 293 -3.62 6.94 -17.44
N VAL A 294 -3.56 6.00 -18.40
CA VAL A 294 -2.35 5.21 -18.64
C VAL A 294 -1.24 6.13 -19.15
N THR A 295 -0.24 6.39 -18.30
CA THR A 295 0.82 7.36 -18.56
C THR A 295 2.20 6.74 -18.33
N GLN A 296 3.11 6.93 -19.29
CA GLN A 296 4.53 6.61 -19.11
C GLN A 296 5.21 7.74 -18.35
N ILE A 297 5.48 7.56 -17.06
CA ILE A 297 6.08 8.60 -16.21
C ILE A 297 7.56 8.79 -16.56
N LYS A 298 8.25 7.70 -16.88
CA LYS A 298 9.67 7.73 -17.18
C LYS A 298 10.02 6.71 -18.23
N ASN A 299 10.56 7.17 -19.36
CA ASN A 299 11.24 6.31 -20.33
C ASN A 299 12.75 6.37 -20.08
N VAL A 300 13.37 5.21 -19.93
CA VAL A 300 14.81 5.09 -19.63
C VAL A 300 15.59 4.50 -20.81
N GLY A 301 14.89 3.94 -21.81
CA GLY A 301 15.50 3.30 -22.98
C GLY A 301 16.27 2.01 -22.66
N THR A 302 16.17 1.51 -21.43
CA THR A 302 16.80 0.26 -20.96
C THR A 302 15.80 -0.56 -20.15
N ARG A 303 16.17 -1.80 -19.79
CA ARG A 303 15.33 -2.64 -18.93
C ARG A 303 15.35 -2.15 -17.50
N LEU A 304 14.15 -1.88 -16.99
CA LEU A 304 13.89 -1.54 -15.60
C LEU A 304 13.53 -2.82 -14.85
N MET A 305 14.00 -2.93 -13.61
CA MET A 305 13.83 -4.11 -12.79
C MET A 305 12.79 -3.81 -11.70
N GLY A 306 13.11 -3.99 -10.43
CA GLY A 306 12.19 -3.78 -9.32
C GLY A 306 11.72 -2.34 -9.19
N ILE A 307 10.52 -2.16 -8.64
CA ILE A 307 9.93 -0.85 -8.33
C ILE A 307 9.22 -0.89 -6.99
N VAL A 308 9.37 0.16 -6.18
CA VAL A 308 8.64 0.32 -4.93
C VAL A 308 8.13 1.75 -4.78
N ALA A 309 6.97 1.89 -4.16
CA ALA A 309 6.48 3.17 -3.67
C ALA A 309 7.04 3.40 -2.26
N VAL A 310 7.85 4.45 -2.10
CA VAL A 310 8.46 4.84 -0.83
C VAL A 310 7.58 5.87 -0.17
N ALA A 311 6.97 5.53 0.97
CA ALA A 311 6.29 6.48 1.85
C ALA A 311 6.27 5.94 3.30
N ASN A 312 5.80 6.75 4.25
CA ASN A 312 5.69 6.36 5.67
C ASN A 312 4.36 5.65 6.00
N ASP A 313 3.42 5.63 5.06
CA ASP A 313 2.04 5.20 5.26
C ASP A 313 1.65 4.01 4.36
N THR A 314 2.61 3.44 3.63
CA THR A 314 2.37 2.29 2.75
C THR A 314 1.97 1.03 3.50
N ASN A 315 2.37 0.90 4.77
CA ASN A 315 2.19 -0.33 5.56
C ASN A 315 1.34 -0.09 6.82
N ASN A 316 0.22 0.60 6.66
CA ASN A 316 -0.68 0.93 7.76
C ASN A 316 -1.82 -0.10 7.88
N CYS A 317 -1.74 -0.96 8.90
CA CYS A 317 -2.79 -1.95 9.19
C CYS A 317 -4.11 -1.35 9.71
N GLU A 318 -4.07 -0.13 10.25
CA GLU A 318 -5.27 0.59 10.68
C GLU A 318 -5.95 1.30 9.50
N ALA A 319 -5.32 1.31 8.32
CA ALA A 319 -5.93 1.87 7.12
C ALA A 319 -7.08 1.02 6.58
N SER A 320 -7.13 -0.29 6.89
CA SER A 320 -8.25 -1.15 6.50
C SER A 320 -9.47 -0.84 7.37
N PRO A 321 -10.60 -0.38 6.78
CA PRO A 321 -11.80 -0.06 7.55
C PRO A 321 -12.32 -1.26 8.35
N CYS A 322 -12.20 -2.49 7.82
CA CYS A 322 -12.65 -3.70 8.50
C CYS A 322 -11.82 -4.06 9.74
N ARG A 323 -10.62 -3.51 9.91
CA ARG A 323 -9.79 -3.77 11.10
C ARG A 323 -10.10 -2.83 12.25
N VAL A 324 -10.77 -1.72 11.97
CA VAL A 324 -11.20 -0.75 12.98
C VAL A 324 -12.69 -0.97 13.24
N LEU A 325 -13.03 -1.48 14.43
CA LEU A 325 -14.43 -1.74 14.84
C LEU A 325 -15.22 -2.59 13.82
N ASN A 326 -14.56 -3.57 13.18
CA ASN A 326 -15.14 -4.42 12.13
C ASN A 326 -15.80 -3.62 10.97
N GLY A 327 -15.29 -2.43 10.65
CA GLY A 327 -15.91 -1.54 9.65
C GLY A 327 -17.31 -1.03 10.03
N GLY A 328 -17.71 -1.22 11.29
CA GLY A 328 -19.07 -1.01 11.77
C GLY A 328 -20.02 -2.18 11.48
N CYS A 329 -19.54 -3.28 10.91
CA CYS A 329 -20.35 -4.48 10.66
C CYS A 329 -20.57 -5.27 11.94
N GLU A 330 -21.78 -5.81 12.12
CA GLU A 330 -22.08 -6.63 13.28
C GLU A 330 -21.47 -8.03 13.21
N ASP A 331 -21.58 -8.69 12.05
CA ASP A 331 -21.08 -10.05 11.84
C ASP A 331 -19.78 -10.02 11.02
N ASN A 332 -19.88 -10.06 9.69
CA ASN A 332 -18.72 -10.17 8.81
C ASN A 332 -18.50 -8.87 8.04
N CYS A 333 -17.30 -8.30 8.15
CA CYS A 333 -16.85 -7.20 7.31
C CYS A 333 -16.05 -7.71 6.11
N SER A 334 -16.36 -7.18 4.93
CA SER A 334 -15.59 -7.39 3.71
C SER A 334 -15.42 -6.06 2.98
N LEU A 335 -14.42 -5.95 2.11
CA LEU A 335 -14.20 -4.76 1.30
C LEU A 335 -14.58 -5.02 -0.16
N ASP A 336 -15.24 -4.04 -0.77
CA ASP A 336 -15.56 -4.05 -2.19
C ASP A 336 -14.33 -3.77 -3.07
N GLU A 337 -14.54 -3.53 -4.36
CA GLU A 337 -13.46 -3.22 -5.33
C GLU A 337 -12.77 -1.87 -5.06
N ARG A 338 -13.44 -0.96 -4.34
CA ARG A 338 -13.01 0.40 -4.02
C ARG A 338 -12.58 0.58 -2.57
N ALA A 339 -12.43 -0.52 -1.82
CA ALA A 339 -12.15 -0.50 -0.39
C ALA A 339 -13.30 0.07 0.48
N ALA A 340 -14.54 0.06 -0.02
CA ALA A 340 -15.71 0.38 0.77
C ALA A 340 -16.18 -0.85 1.57
N VAL A 341 -16.66 -0.60 2.79
CA VAL A 341 -17.14 -1.65 3.70
C VAL A 341 -18.46 -2.25 3.18
N ILE A 342 -18.47 -3.57 3.05
CA ILE A 342 -19.65 -4.40 2.81
C ILE A 342 -19.80 -5.35 4.00
N CYS A 343 -20.92 -5.22 4.71
CA CYS A 343 -21.28 -6.11 5.80
C CYS A 343 -22.11 -7.30 5.30
N SER A 344 -21.85 -8.48 5.84
CA SER A 344 -22.63 -9.69 5.59
C SER A 344 -22.91 -10.42 6.89
N CYS A 345 -24.02 -11.17 6.91
CA CYS A 345 -24.48 -11.86 8.11
C CYS A 345 -24.11 -13.34 8.12
N THR A 346 -23.94 -13.88 9.32
CA THR A 346 -23.81 -15.32 9.52
C THR A 346 -25.04 -16.09 9.01
N PRO A 347 -24.90 -17.36 8.57
CA PRO A 347 -26.01 -18.13 8.03
C PRO A 347 -27.22 -18.17 8.98
N GLY A 348 -28.40 -17.81 8.48
CA GLY A 348 -29.65 -17.74 9.28
C GLY A 348 -30.04 -16.33 9.73
N ARG A 349 -29.18 -15.33 9.49
CA ARG A 349 -29.44 -13.92 9.77
C ARG A 349 -29.55 -13.11 8.48
N MET A 350 -30.24 -11.97 8.53
CA MET A 350 -30.47 -11.06 7.41
C MET A 350 -29.91 -9.67 7.73
N LEU A 351 -29.28 -9.04 6.75
CA LEU A 351 -28.73 -7.69 6.89
C LEU A 351 -29.88 -6.67 6.89
N LEU A 352 -29.87 -5.77 7.87
CA LEU A 352 -30.83 -4.68 7.97
C LEU A 352 -30.61 -3.62 6.88
N GLN A 353 -31.61 -2.75 6.68
CA GLN A 353 -31.54 -1.64 5.73
C GLN A 353 -30.43 -0.62 6.03
N ASP A 354 -29.90 -0.59 7.26
CA ASP A 354 -28.73 0.23 7.61
C ASP A 354 -27.42 -0.32 7.03
N GLY A 355 -27.45 -1.51 6.43
CA GLY A 355 -26.30 -2.13 5.76
C GLY A 355 -25.21 -2.60 6.69
N ARG A 356 -25.46 -2.68 8.01
CA ARG A 356 -24.42 -3.00 9.02
C ARG A 356 -24.83 -4.05 10.05
N ARG A 357 -26.08 -4.02 10.48
CA ARG A 357 -26.61 -4.94 11.50
C ARG A 357 -27.28 -6.16 10.90
N CYS A 358 -27.25 -7.23 11.65
CA CYS A 358 -27.76 -8.54 11.28
C CYS A 358 -28.87 -8.97 12.24
N VAL A 359 -29.98 -9.46 11.72
CA VAL A 359 -31.12 -9.89 12.54
C VAL A 359 -31.59 -11.28 12.17
N ILE A 360 -32.30 -11.95 13.07
CA ILE A 360 -32.89 -13.25 12.81
C ILE A 360 -34.14 -13.04 11.95
N LYS A 361 -34.32 -13.87 10.92
CA LYS A 361 -35.38 -13.75 9.90
C LYS A 361 -36.82 -13.72 10.44
N ASP A 362 -37.06 -14.11 11.69
CA ASP A 362 -38.38 -14.24 12.31
C ASP A 362 -38.78 -13.09 13.25
N ALA A 363 -37.98 -12.01 13.33
CA ALA A 363 -38.33 -10.88 14.18
C ALA A 363 -39.25 -9.87 13.45
N ASN A 364 -40.35 -9.53 14.11
CA ASN A 364 -41.51 -8.83 13.53
C ASN A 364 -41.57 -7.39 14.07
N CYS A 365 -40.46 -6.65 13.98
CA CYS A 365 -40.36 -5.27 14.47
C CYS A 365 -40.99 -4.27 13.49
N THR A 366 -41.57 -3.19 14.03
CA THR A 366 -42.08 -2.06 13.22
C THR A 366 -40.95 -1.13 12.78
N GLN A 367 -41.15 -0.31 11.74
CA GLN A 367 -40.13 0.60 11.19
C GLN A 367 -39.53 1.58 12.22
N ASP A 368 -40.27 1.93 13.27
CA ASP A 368 -39.84 2.86 14.34
C ASP A 368 -39.13 2.16 15.52
N GLN A 369 -38.97 0.84 15.45
CA GLN A 369 -38.30 0.06 16.48
C GLN A 369 -36.87 -0.31 16.04
N PHE A 370 -35.99 -0.33 17.02
CA PHE A 370 -34.70 -0.98 16.97
C PHE A 370 -34.90 -2.47 17.27
N GLU A 371 -34.36 -3.31 16.40
CA GLU A 371 -34.39 -4.75 16.53
C GLU A 371 -33.07 -5.23 17.12
N CYS A 372 -33.14 -5.83 18.31
CA CYS A 372 -32.03 -6.47 18.99
C CYS A 372 -31.60 -7.73 18.23
N THR A 373 -30.33 -8.11 18.36
CA THR A 373 -29.77 -9.33 17.75
C THR A 373 -30.52 -10.60 18.18
N SER A 374 -31.06 -10.59 19.39
CA SER A 374 -31.88 -11.60 20.06
C SER A 374 -33.33 -11.65 19.54
N GLY A 375 -33.73 -10.71 18.67
CA GLY A 375 -35.06 -10.62 18.06
C GLY A 375 -36.09 -9.82 18.87
N PHE A 376 -35.68 -9.19 19.97
CA PHE A 376 -36.54 -8.26 20.71
C PHE A 376 -36.59 -6.88 20.01
N CYS A 377 -37.71 -6.18 20.14
CA CYS A 377 -37.88 -4.85 19.55
C CYS A 377 -37.96 -3.80 20.67
N ILE A 378 -37.07 -2.81 20.65
CA ILE A 378 -37.09 -1.64 21.53
C ILE A 378 -37.37 -0.37 20.71
N PRO A 379 -37.88 0.73 21.28
CA PRO A 379 -37.98 2.00 20.58
C PRO A 379 -36.61 2.50 20.07
N TYR A 380 -36.53 2.96 18.81
CA TYR A 380 -35.23 3.34 18.19
C TYR A 380 -34.47 4.42 18.97
N LYS A 381 -35.17 5.32 19.66
CA LYS A 381 -34.58 6.38 20.49
C LYS A 381 -33.74 5.90 21.68
N PHE A 382 -33.94 4.66 22.15
CA PHE A 382 -33.19 4.09 23.27
C PHE A 382 -31.88 3.43 22.84
N SER A 383 -31.63 3.35 21.53
CA SER A 383 -30.34 2.81 21.07
C SER A 383 -29.19 3.81 21.20
N CYS A 384 -28.07 3.35 21.75
CA CYS A 384 -26.86 4.12 22.07
C CYS A 384 -27.07 5.25 23.08
N ASP A 385 -27.96 5.04 24.05
CA ASP A 385 -28.22 5.99 25.12
C ASP A 385 -27.41 5.69 26.40
N GLY A 386 -26.61 4.64 26.40
CA GLY A 386 -25.78 4.19 27.52
C GLY A 386 -26.49 3.25 28.48
N VAL A 387 -27.74 2.87 28.20
CA VAL A 387 -28.52 1.91 28.98
C VAL A 387 -28.84 0.71 28.08
N PRO A 388 -28.54 -0.53 28.51
CA PRO A 388 -28.93 -1.71 27.74
C PRO A 388 -30.41 -2.05 27.98
N GLU A 389 -31.25 -1.85 26.98
CA GLU A 389 -32.64 -2.35 26.93
C GLU A 389 -32.74 -3.69 26.20
N CYS A 390 -31.85 -3.95 25.26
CA CYS A 390 -31.77 -5.25 24.61
C CYS A 390 -31.24 -6.32 25.59
N PRO A 391 -31.85 -7.52 25.65
CA PRO A 391 -31.34 -8.62 26.49
C PRO A 391 -29.92 -9.10 26.15
N ASP A 392 -29.42 -8.72 24.98
CA ASP A 392 -28.09 -9.05 24.46
C ASP A 392 -27.17 -7.81 24.37
N GLU A 393 -27.62 -6.67 24.91
CA GLU A 393 -26.90 -5.39 24.92
C GLU A 393 -26.51 -4.88 23.51
N SER A 394 -27.22 -5.32 22.45
CA SER A 394 -26.86 -4.99 21.06
C SER A 394 -27.19 -3.56 20.66
N ASP A 395 -28.09 -2.92 21.41
CA ASP A 395 -28.41 -1.49 21.35
C ASP A 395 -27.26 -0.60 21.78
N GLU A 396 -26.39 -1.07 22.69
CA GLU A 396 -25.29 -0.30 23.28
C GLU A 396 -23.89 -0.75 22.78
N LYS A 397 -23.83 -1.61 21.77
CA LYS A 397 -22.55 -2.05 21.21
C LYS A 397 -21.75 -0.89 20.63
N LEU A 398 -20.50 -0.76 21.07
CA LEU A 398 -19.59 0.31 20.64
C LEU A 398 -19.43 0.39 19.11
N ASP A 399 -19.31 -0.77 18.45
CA ASP A 399 -19.16 -0.86 16.99
C ASP A 399 -20.40 -0.32 16.26
N TYR A 400 -21.59 -0.53 16.83
CA TYR A 400 -22.83 0.02 16.30
C TYR A 400 -22.92 1.53 16.57
N CYS A 401 -22.72 1.96 17.81
CA CYS A 401 -22.95 3.35 18.22
C CYS A 401 -21.96 4.35 17.62
N LYS A 402 -20.70 3.96 17.44
CA LYS A 402 -19.70 4.84 16.82
C LYS A 402 -19.81 4.94 15.30
N SER A 403 -20.46 3.95 14.68
CA SER A 403 -20.40 3.80 13.23
C SER A 403 -21.74 4.11 12.56
N ARG A 404 -22.86 4.12 13.30
CA ARG A 404 -24.20 4.33 12.75
C ARG A 404 -24.41 5.73 12.17
N ASN A 405 -25.23 5.79 11.12
CA ASN A 405 -25.96 6.99 10.72
C ASN A 405 -27.42 6.82 11.16
N CYS A 406 -28.06 7.90 11.62
CA CYS A 406 -29.47 7.86 12.00
C CYS A 406 -30.37 7.57 10.78
N ARG A 407 -31.48 6.84 11.01
CA ARG A 407 -32.51 6.59 10.00
C ARG A 407 -33.15 7.90 9.51
N ASP A 408 -33.71 7.87 8.31
CA ASP A 408 -34.54 8.97 7.79
C ASP A 408 -35.68 9.29 8.77
N GLY A 409 -35.84 10.57 9.12
CA GLY A 409 -36.79 11.02 10.15
C GLY A 409 -36.20 11.13 11.57
N TYR A 410 -34.92 10.79 11.75
CA TYR A 410 -34.18 10.99 13.00
C TYR A 410 -32.98 11.93 12.80
N PHE A 411 -32.68 12.73 13.82
CA PHE A 411 -31.56 13.67 13.90
C PHE A 411 -30.41 13.07 14.71
N HIS A 412 -29.18 13.20 14.20
CA HIS A 412 -27.97 12.67 14.82
C HIS A 412 -27.35 13.69 15.79
N CYS A 413 -27.37 13.36 17.08
CA CYS A 413 -26.72 14.13 18.15
C CYS A 413 -25.18 13.97 18.10
N GLY A 414 -24.42 14.93 18.64
CA GLY A 414 -22.95 14.89 18.62
C GLY A 414 -22.30 13.76 19.44
N ASP A 415 -23.06 13.09 20.30
CA ASP A 415 -22.65 11.94 21.12
C ASP A 415 -22.98 10.58 20.48
N GLY A 416 -23.64 10.57 19.32
CA GLY A 416 -24.05 9.35 18.61
C GLY A 416 -25.51 8.93 18.86
N ARG A 417 -26.31 9.67 19.64
CA ARG A 417 -27.76 9.42 19.83
C ARG A 417 -28.59 9.85 18.62
N CYS A 418 -29.72 9.17 18.40
CA CYS A 418 -30.68 9.49 17.33
C CYS A 418 -32.04 9.86 17.93
N ILE A 419 -32.45 11.11 17.77
CA ILE A 419 -33.76 11.61 18.24
C ILE A 419 -34.71 11.83 17.06
N PRO A 420 -36.02 11.65 17.20
CA PRO A 420 -36.97 12.01 16.13
C PRO A 420 -36.79 13.47 15.71
N VAL A 421 -36.90 13.77 14.40
CA VAL A 421 -36.79 15.15 13.91
C VAL A 421 -37.84 16.07 14.54
N ALA A 422 -38.98 15.53 14.98
CA ALA A 422 -40.01 16.25 15.72
C ALA A 422 -39.54 16.76 17.10
N ASP A 423 -38.56 16.09 17.70
CA ASP A 423 -38.01 16.43 19.02
C ASP A 423 -36.83 17.43 18.91
N LYS A 424 -36.42 17.78 17.69
CA LYS A 424 -35.41 18.81 17.48
C LYS A 424 -35.92 20.19 17.90
N CYS A 425 -35.20 20.84 18.80
CA CYS A 425 -35.53 22.17 19.33
C CYS A 425 -36.93 22.26 20.01
N ASN A 426 -37.44 21.16 20.55
CA ASN A 426 -38.72 21.09 21.27
C ASN A 426 -38.67 21.69 22.70
N ARG A 427 -37.54 22.30 23.10
CA ARG A 427 -37.23 22.84 24.45
C ARG A 427 -37.03 21.78 25.54
N GLN A 428 -36.93 20.51 25.18
CA GLN A 428 -36.46 19.43 26.04
C GLN A 428 -35.01 19.07 25.69
N ALA A 429 -34.26 18.55 26.67
CA ALA A 429 -32.86 18.20 26.52
C ALA A 429 -32.73 16.75 26.03
N ASP A 430 -33.09 16.50 24.78
CA ASP A 430 -33.09 15.16 24.20
C ASP A 430 -31.69 14.73 23.72
N CYS A 431 -30.86 15.66 23.22
CA CYS A 431 -29.41 15.46 23.04
C CYS A 431 -28.65 15.96 24.29
N PRO A 432 -27.62 15.25 24.78
CA PRO A 432 -26.77 15.78 25.84
C PRO A 432 -26.00 17.01 25.34
N GLY A 433 -26.18 18.12 26.04
CA GLY A 433 -25.66 19.44 25.65
C GLY A 433 -26.69 20.39 25.02
N GLY A 434 -27.95 19.96 24.80
CA GLY A 434 -29.06 20.83 24.40
C GLY A 434 -28.98 21.37 22.97
N GLN A 435 -28.47 20.54 22.03
CA GLN A 435 -28.30 20.87 20.61
C GLN A 435 -29.59 20.80 19.79
#